data_AF-A0A957XFW5-F1
#
_entry.id   AF-A0A957XFW5-F1
#
_cell.length_a   1.000
_cell.length_b   1.000
_cell.length_c   1.000
_cell.angle_alpha   90.00
_cell.angle_beta   90.00
_cell.angle_gamma   90.00
#
_symmetry.space_group_name_H-M   'P 1'
#
loop_
_entity.id
_entity.type
_entity.pdbx_description
1 polymer ?
#
loop_
_entity_poly.entity_id
_entity_poly.type
_entity_poly.pdbx_seq_one_letter_code
_entity_poly.pdbx_strand_id
1 'polypeptide(L)'
;MSFEQIQSKADRALERFESAKVKLYRDDKPVFAPDVHEEKMKEIMDPLTTAIDEASAALEAEIDSAKAELAVINHGDPAAILSDSELATANKRAAFVKEDCADLSAAELAGRLAAAAASNDRVTQWLHWRYGTRRADELQEQLRTTSTRGKQAQIASELGEITKQLTALKADLFPNQDSARAGITERITAAQKMQHELAKRLRIADGTDARDLAILKRRVHNLF
;
A
#
# COMPACT_ATOMS: atom_id res chain seq x y z
N MET A 1 15.89 -8.67 5.36
CA MET A 1 15.87 -8.78 6.83
C MET A 1 14.40 -8.81 7.23
N SER A 2 13.94 -9.78 8.03
CA SER A 2 12.53 -9.82 8.44
C SER A 2 12.20 -8.71 9.45
N PHE A 3 10.92 -8.34 9.58
CA PHE A 3 10.49 -7.40 10.62
C PHE A 3 10.90 -7.84 12.03
N GLU A 4 10.85 -9.13 12.32
CA GLU A 4 11.30 -9.69 13.59
C GLU A 4 12.82 -9.48 13.81
N GLN A 5 13.64 -9.62 12.76
CA GLN A 5 15.07 -9.36 12.84
C GLN A 5 15.37 -7.87 13.07
N ILE A 6 14.66 -6.97 12.37
CA ILE A 6 14.79 -5.51 12.54
C ILE A 6 14.43 -5.13 13.98
N GLN A 7 13.27 -5.59 14.46
CA GLN A 7 12.80 -5.32 15.81
C GLN A 7 13.77 -5.88 16.87
N SER A 8 14.18 -7.15 16.73
CA SER A 8 15.12 -7.79 17.66
C SER A 8 16.47 -7.08 17.74
N LYS A 9 16.94 -6.49 16.64
CA LYS A 9 18.18 -5.70 16.62
C LYS A 9 18.01 -4.39 17.39
N ALA A 10 16.92 -3.67 17.17
CA ALA A 10 16.61 -2.44 17.89
C ALA A 10 16.36 -2.69 19.39
N ASP A 11 15.63 -3.75 19.75
CA ASP A 11 15.38 -4.15 21.14
C ASP A 11 16.69 -4.44 21.88
N ARG A 12 17.61 -5.18 21.26
CA ARG A 12 18.93 -5.45 21.83
C ARG A 12 19.78 -4.19 22.00
N ALA A 13 19.67 -3.22 21.10
CA ALA A 13 20.36 -1.94 21.24
C ALA A 13 19.79 -1.13 22.42
N LEU A 14 18.47 -1.10 22.57
CA LEU A 14 17.80 -0.42 23.68
C LEU A 14 18.13 -1.05 25.04
N GLU A 15 18.15 -2.38 25.13
CA GLU A 15 18.53 -3.09 26.36
C GLU A 15 19.97 -2.76 26.79
N ARG A 16 20.89 -2.69 25.83
CA ARG A 16 22.28 -2.28 26.09
C ARG A 16 22.37 -0.85 26.57
N PHE A 17 21.63 0.06 25.94
CA PHE A 17 21.54 1.46 26.35
C PHE A 17 21.04 1.59 27.79
N GLU A 18 19.91 0.97 28.13
CA GLU A 18 19.34 1.04 29.49
C GLU A 18 20.30 0.43 30.53
N SER A 19 20.92 -0.72 30.22
CA SER A 19 21.91 -1.35 31.09
C SER A 19 23.16 -0.49 31.30
N ALA A 20 23.59 0.26 30.29
CA ALA A 20 24.72 1.19 30.39
C ALA A 20 24.33 2.46 31.15
N LYS A 21 23.13 2.98 30.90
CA LYS A 21 22.57 4.16 31.56
C LYS A 21 22.48 3.98 33.06
N VAL A 22 21.99 2.83 33.55
CA VAL A 22 21.93 2.53 35.00
C VAL A 22 23.29 2.67 35.68
N LYS A 23 24.39 2.30 35.00
CA LYS A 23 25.76 2.41 35.55
C LYS A 23 26.25 3.84 35.70
N LEU A 24 25.59 4.81 35.06
CA LEU A 24 25.90 6.23 35.19
C LEU A 24 25.23 6.88 36.41
N TYR A 25 24.38 6.15 37.14
CA TYR A 25 23.67 6.64 38.32
C TYR A 25 23.95 5.78 39.56
N ARG A 26 23.98 6.41 40.73
CA ARG A 26 24.01 5.76 42.06
C ARG A 26 23.01 6.50 42.95
N ASP A 27 22.05 5.77 43.52
CA ASP A 27 20.97 6.33 44.36
C ASP A 27 20.27 7.53 43.68
N ASP A 28 19.90 7.37 42.40
CA ASP A 28 19.30 8.38 41.52
C ASP A 28 20.15 9.65 41.26
N LYS A 29 21.43 9.65 41.65
CA LYS A 29 22.36 10.74 41.40
C LYS A 29 23.40 10.36 40.35
N PRO A 30 23.79 11.29 39.45
CA PRO A 30 24.86 11.03 38.48
C PRO A 30 26.17 10.74 39.21
N VAL A 31 26.90 9.72 38.74
CA VAL A 31 28.20 9.32 39.31
C VAL A 31 29.31 10.29 38.90
N PHE A 32 29.17 10.95 37.75
CA PHE A 32 30.16 11.85 37.17
C PHE A 32 29.76 13.32 37.33
N ALA A 33 30.75 14.21 37.18
CA ALA A 33 30.50 15.64 37.02
C ALA A 33 29.63 15.90 35.76
N PRO A 34 28.86 17.01 35.70
CA PRO A 34 27.85 17.21 34.65
C PRO A 34 28.37 17.10 33.21
N ASP A 35 29.52 17.68 32.92
CA ASP A 35 30.20 17.65 31.62
C ASP A 35 30.63 16.24 31.22
N VAL A 36 31.27 15.52 32.13
CA VAL A 36 31.70 14.12 31.93
C VAL A 36 30.48 13.19 31.81
N HIS A 37 29.41 13.45 32.57
CA HIS A 37 28.18 12.68 32.50
C HIS A 37 27.48 12.84 31.15
N GLU A 38 27.45 14.05 30.61
CA GLU A 38 26.90 14.32 29.27
C GLU A 38 27.70 13.60 28.18
N GLU A 39 29.03 13.65 28.23
CA GLU A 39 29.89 12.92 27.29
C GLU A 39 29.65 11.40 27.37
N LYS A 40 29.56 10.85 28.59
CA LYS A 40 29.26 9.42 28.80
C LYS A 40 27.87 9.04 28.32
N MET A 41 26.87 9.89 28.53
CA MET A 41 25.51 9.67 28.03
C MET A 41 25.49 9.63 26.50
N LYS A 42 26.22 10.54 25.85
CA LYS A 42 26.36 10.56 24.39
C LYS A 42 27.04 9.29 23.88
N GLU A 43 28.15 8.88 24.52
CA GLU A 43 28.89 7.65 24.17
C GLU A 43 27.99 6.39 24.18
N ILE A 44 27.08 6.28 25.14
CA ILE A 44 26.16 5.13 25.22
C ILE A 44 24.93 5.29 24.32
N MET A 45 24.58 6.52 23.92
CA MET A 45 23.46 6.82 23.01
C MET A 45 23.81 6.54 21.55
N ASP A 46 25.03 6.86 21.12
CA ASP A 46 25.45 6.74 19.72
C ASP A 46 25.19 5.34 19.12
N PRO A 47 25.46 4.22 19.81
CA PRO A 47 25.12 2.88 19.32
C PRO A 47 23.61 2.62 19.19
N LEU A 48 22.80 3.18 20.10
CA LEU A 48 21.34 3.06 20.04
C LEU A 48 20.79 3.81 18.83
N THR A 49 21.20 5.07 18.66
CA THR A 49 20.83 5.90 17.51
C THR A 49 21.20 5.21 16.20
N THR A 50 22.45 4.73 16.09
CA THR A 50 22.91 3.99 14.90
C THR A 50 22.03 2.77 14.61
N ALA A 51 21.70 1.96 15.63
CA ALA A 51 20.85 0.79 15.43
C ALA A 51 19.42 1.13 15.01
N ILE A 52 18.85 2.21 15.54
CA ILE A 52 17.51 2.70 15.18
C ILE A 52 17.51 3.30 13.77
N ASP A 53 18.55 4.02 13.37
CA ASP A 53 18.70 4.57 12.02
C ASP A 53 18.82 3.45 10.98
N GLU A 54 19.65 2.44 11.24
CA GLU A 54 19.77 1.26 10.38
C GLU A 54 18.45 0.48 10.27
N ALA A 55 17.72 0.33 11.39
CA ALA A 55 16.41 -0.30 11.40
C ALA A 55 15.38 0.52 10.60
N SER A 56 15.40 1.84 10.76
CA SER A 56 14.51 2.76 10.04
C SER A 56 14.78 2.75 8.54
N ALA A 57 16.06 2.73 8.13
CA ALA A 57 16.45 2.62 6.73
C ALA A 57 15.99 1.29 6.11
N ALA A 58 16.08 0.17 6.85
CA ALA A 58 15.60 -1.12 6.40
C ALA A 58 14.06 -1.15 6.24
N LEU A 59 13.32 -0.52 7.15
CA LEU A 59 11.86 -0.38 7.05
C LEU A 59 11.44 0.50 5.88
N GLU A 60 12.15 1.60 5.62
CA GLU A 60 11.87 2.47 4.47
C GLU A 60 12.09 1.72 3.14
N ALA A 61 13.18 0.97 3.03
CA ALA A 61 13.43 0.14 1.84
C ALA A 61 12.33 -0.90 1.61
N GLU A 62 11.79 -1.51 2.68
CA GLU A 62 10.65 -2.42 2.58
C GLU A 62 9.36 -1.70 2.16
N ILE A 63 9.10 -0.50 2.71
CA ILE A 63 7.96 0.33 2.32
C ILE A 63 8.04 0.68 0.82
N ASP A 64 9.21 1.09 0.34
CA ASP A 64 9.41 1.45 -1.06
C ASP A 64 9.27 0.25 -1.99
N SER A 65 9.80 -0.92 -1.60
CA SER A 65 9.59 -2.18 -2.32
C SER A 65 8.08 -2.52 -2.40
N ALA A 66 7.38 -2.48 -1.27
CA ALA A 66 5.96 -2.78 -1.19
C ALA A 66 5.11 -1.77 -2.00
N LYS A 67 5.46 -0.48 -1.99
CA LYS A 67 4.81 0.54 -2.85
C LYS A 67 5.05 0.27 -4.32
N ALA A 68 6.25 -0.16 -4.72
CA ALA A 68 6.54 -0.53 -6.10
C ALA A 68 5.71 -1.75 -6.54
N GLU A 69 5.61 -2.78 -5.70
CA GLU A 69 4.73 -3.94 -5.94
C GLU A 69 3.26 -3.49 -6.09
N LEU A 70 2.77 -2.62 -5.21
CA LEU A 70 1.42 -2.08 -5.28
C LEU A 70 1.18 -1.28 -6.58
N ALA A 71 2.16 -0.49 -7.01
CA ALA A 71 2.10 0.26 -8.26
C ALA A 71 2.00 -0.67 -9.48
N VAL A 72 2.73 -1.79 -9.48
CA VAL A 72 2.61 -2.81 -10.53
C VAL A 72 1.20 -3.42 -10.55
N ILE A 73 0.59 -3.69 -9.40
CA ILE A 73 -0.78 -4.24 -9.37
C ILE A 73 -1.84 -3.20 -9.78
N ASN A 74 -1.61 -1.91 -9.50
CA ASN A 74 -2.57 -0.85 -9.79
C ASN A 74 -2.45 -0.32 -11.23
N HIS A 75 -1.25 -0.30 -11.78
CA HIS A 75 -0.93 0.39 -13.04
C HIS A 75 -0.11 -0.43 -14.02
N GLY A 76 0.29 -1.66 -13.65
CA GLY A 76 0.97 -2.57 -14.56
C GLY A 76 0.11 -2.93 -15.76
N ASP A 77 0.76 -3.29 -16.85
CA ASP A 77 0.07 -3.70 -18.07
C ASP A 77 -0.78 -4.96 -17.80
N PRO A 78 -2.12 -4.89 -17.90
CA PRO A 78 -2.98 -6.05 -17.70
C PRO A 78 -2.70 -7.17 -18.73
N ALA A 79 -2.01 -6.88 -19.84
CA ALA A 79 -1.59 -7.88 -20.82
C ALA A 79 -0.49 -8.82 -20.30
N ALA A 80 0.26 -8.42 -19.26
CA ALA A 80 1.37 -9.20 -18.70
C ALA A 80 0.93 -10.56 -18.11
N ILE A 81 -0.37 -10.76 -17.92
CA ILE A 81 -0.92 -12.03 -17.48
C ILE A 81 -0.90 -13.09 -18.59
N LEU A 82 -0.89 -12.67 -19.86
CA LEU A 82 -0.90 -13.54 -21.03
C LEU A 82 0.53 -13.93 -21.41
N SER A 83 0.71 -15.19 -21.82
CA SER A 83 1.94 -15.67 -22.46
C SER A 83 2.11 -15.08 -23.87
N ASP A 84 3.32 -15.17 -24.44
CA ASP A 84 3.61 -14.64 -25.79
C ASP A 84 2.71 -15.24 -26.88
N SER A 85 2.37 -16.53 -26.78
CA SER A 85 1.48 -17.21 -27.73
C SER A 85 0.03 -16.78 -27.57
N GLU A 86 -0.41 -16.55 -26.33
CA GLU A 86 -1.72 -15.96 -26.02
C GLU A 86 -1.81 -14.51 -26.52
N LEU A 87 -0.77 -13.70 -26.32
CA LEU A 87 -0.68 -12.33 -26.84
C LEU A 87 -0.75 -12.30 -28.37
N ALA A 88 -0.01 -13.19 -29.05
CA ALA A 88 -0.10 -13.30 -30.51
C ALA A 88 -1.52 -13.68 -30.97
N THR A 89 -2.21 -14.54 -30.23
CA THR A 89 -3.60 -14.90 -30.51
C THR A 89 -4.56 -13.75 -30.22
N ALA A 90 -4.35 -13.03 -29.11
CA ALA A 90 -5.12 -11.85 -28.73
C ALA A 90 -5.04 -10.78 -29.83
N ASN A 91 -3.84 -10.50 -30.33
CA ASN A 91 -3.62 -9.53 -31.40
C ASN A 91 -4.38 -9.88 -32.69
N LYS A 92 -4.46 -11.16 -33.06
CA LYS A 92 -5.21 -11.62 -34.24
C LYS A 92 -6.73 -11.45 -34.09
N ARG A 93 -7.25 -11.62 -32.87
CA ARG A 93 -8.70 -11.54 -32.57
C ARG A 93 -9.16 -10.14 -32.17
N ALA A 94 -8.23 -9.26 -31.80
CA ALA A 94 -8.52 -7.97 -31.18
C ALA A 94 -9.44 -7.07 -32.02
N ALA A 95 -9.28 -7.04 -33.35
CA ALA A 95 -10.11 -6.20 -34.22
C ALA A 95 -11.60 -6.61 -34.15
N PHE A 96 -11.89 -7.91 -34.25
CA PHE A 96 -13.25 -8.44 -34.21
C PHE A 96 -13.90 -8.25 -32.83
N VAL A 97 -13.18 -8.56 -31.75
CA VAL A 97 -13.73 -8.39 -30.39
C VAL A 97 -13.97 -6.91 -30.06
N LYS A 98 -13.11 -6.01 -30.56
CA LYS A 98 -13.29 -4.56 -30.42
C LYS A 98 -14.55 -4.09 -31.15
N GLU A 99 -14.78 -4.55 -32.38
CA GLU A 99 -15.98 -4.27 -33.17
C GLU A 99 -17.23 -4.78 -32.44
N ASP A 100 -17.23 -6.04 -32.01
CA ASP A 100 -18.35 -6.63 -31.24
C ASP A 100 -18.68 -5.82 -29.98
N CYS A 101 -17.66 -5.41 -29.21
CA CYS A 101 -17.86 -4.61 -28.00
C CYS A 101 -18.37 -3.19 -28.27
N ALA A 102 -18.14 -2.64 -29.47
CA ALA A 102 -18.59 -1.32 -29.85
C ALA A 102 -20.02 -1.32 -30.43
N ASP A 103 -20.32 -2.31 -31.26
CA ASP A 103 -21.50 -2.31 -32.12
C ASP A 103 -22.70 -3.06 -31.53
N LEU A 104 -22.46 -4.05 -30.66
CA LEU A 104 -23.55 -4.79 -30.02
C LEU A 104 -24.36 -3.90 -29.07
N SER A 105 -25.65 -4.22 -28.94
CA SER A 105 -26.48 -3.63 -27.88
C SER A 105 -25.96 -4.04 -26.50
N ALA A 106 -26.27 -3.25 -25.46
CA ALA A 106 -25.79 -3.54 -24.11
C ALA A 106 -26.21 -4.93 -23.61
N ALA A 107 -27.44 -5.37 -23.94
CA ALA A 107 -27.96 -6.69 -23.57
C ALA A 107 -27.20 -7.83 -24.29
N GLU A 108 -26.95 -7.68 -25.59
CA GLU A 108 -26.19 -8.66 -26.37
C GLU A 108 -24.73 -8.72 -25.91
N LEU A 109 -24.13 -7.56 -25.63
CA LEU A 109 -22.77 -7.45 -25.09
C LEU A 109 -22.71 -8.13 -23.71
N ALA A 110 -23.65 -7.88 -22.82
CA ALA A 110 -23.70 -8.56 -21.52
C ALA A 110 -23.78 -10.08 -21.68
N GLY A 111 -24.58 -10.59 -22.64
CA GLY A 111 -24.61 -12.00 -23.00
C GLY A 111 -23.28 -12.55 -23.50
N ARG A 112 -22.57 -11.79 -24.36
CA ARG A 112 -21.23 -12.14 -24.85
C ARG A 112 -20.19 -12.14 -23.72
N LEU A 113 -20.21 -11.15 -22.84
CA LEU A 113 -19.32 -11.08 -21.67
C LEU A 113 -19.56 -12.26 -20.72
N ALA A 114 -20.82 -12.63 -20.47
CA ALA A 114 -21.17 -13.79 -19.66
C ALA A 114 -20.66 -15.10 -20.28
N ALA A 115 -20.81 -15.26 -21.61
CA ALA A 115 -20.28 -16.41 -22.33
C ALA A 115 -18.75 -16.46 -22.32
N ALA A 116 -18.08 -15.31 -22.44
CA ALA A 116 -16.63 -15.22 -22.31
C ALA A 116 -16.17 -15.59 -20.89
N ALA A 117 -16.87 -15.13 -19.85
CA ALA A 117 -16.58 -15.46 -18.45
C ALA A 117 -16.74 -16.96 -18.16
N ALA A 118 -17.73 -17.61 -18.79
CA ALA A 118 -17.93 -19.05 -18.68
C ALA A 118 -16.96 -19.87 -19.56
N SER A 119 -16.27 -19.23 -20.51
CA SER A 119 -15.26 -19.89 -21.32
C SER A 119 -13.97 -20.05 -20.52
N ASN A 120 -13.26 -21.16 -20.69
CA ASN A 120 -11.91 -21.33 -20.15
C ASN A 120 -10.83 -20.74 -21.10
N ASP A 121 -11.21 -19.86 -22.03
CA ASP A 121 -10.28 -19.22 -22.98
C ASP A 121 -9.86 -17.86 -22.44
N ARG A 122 -8.70 -17.83 -21.79
CA ARG A 122 -8.12 -16.64 -21.16
C ARG A 122 -7.90 -15.48 -22.15
N VAL A 123 -7.56 -15.77 -23.40
CA VAL A 123 -7.40 -14.75 -24.45
C VAL A 123 -8.74 -14.07 -24.74
N THR A 124 -9.79 -14.89 -24.88
CA THR A 124 -11.15 -14.40 -25.13
C THR A 124 -11.67 -13.59 -23.94
N GLN A 125 -11.48 -14.08 -22.71
CA GLN A 125 -11.82 -13.36 -21.49
C GLN A 125 -11.10 -12.01 -21.41
N TRP A 126 -9.78 -11.99 -21.62
CA TRP A 126 -8.98 -10.77 -21.52
C TRP A 126 -9.38 -9.70 -22.54
N LEU A 127 -9.61 -10.10 -23.81
CA LEU A 127 -10.06 -9.16 -24.85
C LEU A 127 -11.42 -8.56 -24.51
N HIS A 128 -12.37 -9.40 -24.09
CA HIS A 128 -13.72 -8.95 -23.72
C HIS A 128 -13.72 -8.08 -22.46
N TRP A 129 -12.89 -8.40 -21.48
CA TRP A 129 -12.68 -7.53 -20.33
C TRP A 129 -12.12 -6.17 -20.76
N ARG A 130 -11.03 -6.16 -21.55
CA ARG A 130 -10.37 -4.93 -21.99
C ARG A 130 -11.28 -4.01 -22.81
N TYR A 131 -11.95 -4.54 -23.83
CA TYR A 131 -12.82 -3.73 -24.70
C TYR A 131 -14.18 -3.45 -24.09
N GLY A 132 -14.72 -4.39 -23.30
CA GLY A 132 -15.95 -4.17 -22.54
C GLY A 132 -15.78 -3.09 -21.46
N THR A 133 -14.63 -2.99 -20.79
CA THR A 133 -14.35 -1.88 -19.86
C THR A 133 -14.38 -0.52 -20.58
N ARG A 134 -13.80 -0.40 -21.77
CA ARG A 134 -13.89 0.84 -22.55
C ARG A 134 -15.33 1.21 -22.87
N ARG A 135 -16.15 0.22 -23.25
CA ARG A 135 -17.58 0.43 -23.50
C ARG A 135 -18.33 0.88 -22.25
N ALA A 136 -18.00 0.30 -21.09
CA ALA A 136 -18.56 0.72 -19.81
C ALA A 136 -18.16 2.17 -19.46
N ASP A 137 -16.91 2.56 -19.70
CA ASP A 137 -16.43 3.93 -19.47
C ASP A 137 -17.17 4.94 -20.37
N GLU A 138 -17.41 4.60 -21.64
CA GLU A 138 -18.23 5.41 -22.56
C GLU A 138 -19.66 5.61 -22.04
N LEU A 139 -20.32 4.52 -21.61
CA LEU A 139 -21.68 4.59 -21.03
C LEU A 139 -21.68 5.40 -19.73
N GLN A 140 -20.65 5.27 -18.89
CA GLN A 140 -20.49 6.04 -17.67
C GLN A 140 -20.36 7.55 -17.96
N GLU A 141 -19.65 7.92 -19.02
CA GLU A 141 -19.53 9.32 -19.45
C GLU A 141 -20.83 9.84 -20.08
N GLN A 142 -21.51 9.03 -20.88
CA GLN A 142 -22.86 9.35 -21.37
C GLN A 142 -23.84 9.57 -20.22
N LEU A 143 -23.77 8.76 -19.16
CA LEU A 143 -24.60 8.92 -17.96
C LEU A 143 -24.35 10.26 -17.26
N ARG A 144 -23.09 10.68 -17.14
CA ARG A 144 -22.70 11.96 -16.53
C ARG A 144 -23.20 13.17 -17.32
N THR A 145 -23.20 13.07 -18.65
CA THR A 145 -23.51 14.19 -19.56
C THR A 145 -24.99 14.26 -19.95
N THR A 146 -25.73 13.14 -19.83
CA THR A 146 -27.15 13.09 -20.18
C THR A 146 -27.99 13.80 -19.12
N SER A 147 -28.84 14.75 -19.54
CA SER A 147 -29.76 15.49 -18.65
C SER A 147 -31.18 14.90 -18.59
N THR A 148 -31.52 13.99 -19.50
CA THR A 148 -32.86 13.40 -19.58
C THR A 148 -32.99 12.21 -18.64
N ARG A 149 -33.84 12.31 -17.60
CA ARG A 149 -34.03 11.27 -16.57
C ARG A 149 -34.34 9.88 -17.13
N GLY A 150 -35.17 9.78 -18.17
CA GLY A 150 -35.50 8.49 -18.80
C GLY A 150 -34.29 7.83 -19.45
N LYS A 151 -33.48 8.61 -20.18
CA LYS A 151 -32.24 8.12 -20.79
C LYS A 151 -31.18 7.78 -19.75
N GLN A 152 -31.05 8.56 -18.67
CA GLN A 152 -30.15 8.25 -17.57
C GLN A 152 -30.49 6.90 -16.93
N ALA A 153 -31.77 6.62 -16.68
CA ALA A 153 -32.21 5.35 -16.10
C ALA A 153 -31.87 4.16 -17.02
N GLN A 154 -32.07 4.33 -18.34
CA GLN A 154 -31.69 3.33 -19.33
C GLN A 154 -30.17 3.07 -19.32
N ILE A 155 -29.35 4.12 -19.46
CA ILE A 155 -27.88 4.01 -19.49
C ILE A 155 -27.36 3.38 -18.19
N ALA A 156 -27.91 3.77 -17.03
CA ALA A 156 -27.52 3.20 -15.74
C ALA A 156 -27.84 1.70 -15.65
N SER A 157 -28.97 1.26 -16.20
CA SER A 157 -29.32 -0.17 -16.28
C SER A 157 -28.33 -0.93 -17.16
N GLU A 158 -28.07 -0.43 -18.37
CA GLU A 158 -27.15 -1.02 -19.34
C GLU A 158 -25.72 -1.12 -18.78
N LEU A 159 -25.24 -0.04 -18.15
CA LEU A 159 -23.95 0.01 -17.47
C LEU A 159 -23.87 -1.01 -16.33
N GLY A 160 -24.94 -1.16 -15.55
CA GLY A 160 -25.02 -2.10 -14.44
C GLY A 160 -24.87 -3.56 -14.90
N GLU A 161 -25.53 -3.93 -15.99
CA GLU A 161 -25.44 -5.28 -16.56
C GLU A 161 -24.03 -5.59 -17.08
N ILE A 162 -23.44 -4.68 -17.85
CA ILE A 162 -22.07 -4.82 -18.38
C ILE A 162 -21.06 -4.89 -17.23
N THR A 163 -21.15 -3.98 -16.25
CA THR A 163 -20.20 -3.91 -15.13
C THR A 163 -20.23 -5.16 -14.26
N LYS A 164 -21.42 -5.76 -14.08
CA LYS A 164 -21.56 -7.05 -13.39
C LYS A 164 -20.73 -8.15 -14.08
N GLN A 165 -20.83 -8.27 -15.41
CA GLN A 165 -20.09 -9.29 -16.16
C GLN A 165 -18.59 -9.00 -16.22
N LEU A 166 -18.20 -7.74 -16.37
CA LEU A 166 -16.79 -7.33 -16.31
C LEU A 166 -16.15 -7.63 -14.95
N THR A 167 -16.91 -7.49 -13.86
CA THR A 167 -16.43 -7.84 -12.52
C THR A 167 -16.17 -9.35 -12.41
N ALA A 168 -17.04 -10.19 -12.98
CA ALA A 168 -16.83 -11.63 -13.02
C ALA A 168 -15.60 -12.01 -13.86
N LEU A 169 -15.44 -11.43 -15.06
CA LEU A 169 -14.25 -11.61 -15.90
C LEU A 169 -12.96 -11.18 -15.17
N LYS A 170 -13.00 -10.04 -14.47
CA LYS A 170 -11.86 -9.54 -13.72
C LYS A 170 -11.48 -10.50 -12.59
N ALA A 171 -12.46 -11.04 -11.87
CA ALA A 171 -12.21 -11.98 -10.77
C ALA A 171 -11.51 -13.26 -11.26
N ASP A 172 -11.88 -13.75 -12.45
CA ASP A 172 -11.28 -14.95 -13.05
C ASP A 172 -9.90 -14.69 -13.67
N LEU A 173 -9.73 -13.55 -14.36
CA LEU A 173 -8.46 -13.17 -14.99
C LEU A 173 -7.36 -12.80 -13.97
N PHE A 174 -7.77 -12.24 -12.84
CA PHE A 174 -6.87 -11.69 -11.83
C PHE A 174 -7.17 -12.28 -10.45
N PRO A 175 -7.12 -13.62 -10.31
CA PRO A 175 -7.41 -14.26 -9.05
C PRO A 175 -6.37 -13.77 -8.03
N ASN A 176 -6.84 -13.38 -6.85
CA ASN A 176 -6.02 -12.89 -5.74
C ASN A 176 -5.48 -11.46 -5.87
N GLN A 177 -5.81 -10.65 -6.90
CA GLN A 177 -5.32 -9.26 -6.94
C GLN A 177 -5.74 -8.44 -5.71
N ASP A 178 -6.99 -8.58 -5.26
CA ASP A 178 -7.48 -7.85 -4.09
C ASP A 178 -6.83 -8.34 -2.79
N SER A 179 -6.62 -9.65 -2.66
CA SER A 179 -5.88 -10.24 -1.53
C SER A 179 -4.42 -9.79 -1.52
N ALA A 180 -3.76 -9.75 -2.69
CA ALA A 180 -2.40 -9.26 -2.83
C ALA A 180 -2.29 -7.77 -2.46
N ARG A 181 -3.24 -6.94 -2.92
CA ARG A 181 -3.32 -5.51 -2.53
C ARG A 181 -3.47 -5.34 -1.02
N ALA A 182 -4.35 -6.13 -0.41
CA ALA A 182 -4.56 -6.09 1.04
C ALA A 182 -3.27 -6.48 1.78
N GLY A 183 -2.61 -7.57 1.39
CA GLY A 183 -1.35 -8.02 2.01
C GLY A 183 -0.19 -7.02 1.86
N ILE A 184 -0.08 -6.37 0.69
CA ILE A 184 0.94 -5.32 0.48
C ILE A 184 0.63 -4.07 1.32
N THR A 185 -0.64 -3.67 1.40
CA THR A 185 -1.07 -2.53 2.22
C THR A 185 -0.82 -2.79 3.72
N GLU A 186 -1.06 -4.02 4.17
CA GLU A 186 -0.75 -4.46 5.53
C GLU A 186 0.76 -4.41 5.81
N ARG A 187 1.61 -4.86 4.88
CA ARG A 187 3.08 -4.74 5.00
C ARG A 187 3.54 -3.30 5.16
N ILE A 188 3.03 -2.38 4.33
CA ILE A 188 3.34 -0.95 4.43
C ILE A 188 2.92 -0.40 5.79
N THR A 189 1.69 -0.70 6.21
CA THR A 189 1.13 -0.22 7.49
C THR A 189 1.94 -0.75 8.67
N ALA A 190 2.32 -2.03 8.64
CA ALA A 190 3.13 -2.65 9.68
C ALA A 190 4.53 -2.02 9.78
N ALA A 191 5.19 -1.77 8.64
CA ALA A 191 6.49 -1.11 8.60
C ALA A 191 6.43 0.33 9.16
N GLN A 192 5.42 1.11 8.74
CA GLN A 192 5.20 2.47 9.24
C GLN A 192 4.95 2.50 10.76
N LYS A 193 4.12 1.56 11.26
CA LYS A 193 3.87 1.44 12.70
C LYS A 193 5.16 1.13 13.45
N MET A 194 6.00 0.22 12.93
CA MET A 194 7.27 -0.11 13.55
C MET A 194 8.23 1.09 13.55
N GLN A 195 8.33 1.83 12.43
CA GLN A 195 9.14 3.05 12.34
C GLN A 195 8.71 4.10 13.37
N HIS A 196 7.39 4.30 13.54
CA HIS A 196 6.85 5.20 14.56
C HIS A 196 7.22 4.75 15.99
N GLU A 197 7.08 3.47 16.31
CA GLU A 197 7.45 2.93 17.62
C GLU A 197 8.95 3.04 17.91
N LEU A 198 9.82 2.80 16.90
CA LEU A 198 11.27 2.99 17.05
C LEU A 198 11.64 4.45 17.30
N ALA A 199 11.06 5.38 16.54
CA ALA A 199 11.26 6.81 16.71
C ALA A 199 10.80 7.29 18.10
N LYS A 200 9.65 6.80 18.56
CA LYS A 200 9.13 7.09 19.91
C LYS A 200 10.08 6.58 20.99
N ARG A 201 10.61 5.36 20.87
CA ARG A 201 11.58 4.80 21.83
C ARG A 201 12.86 5.61 21.90
N LEU A 202 13.38 6.08 20.76
CA LEU A 202 14.55 6.95 20.72
C LEU A 202 14.28 8.27 21.47
N ARG A 203 13.13 8.91 21.23
CA ARG A 203 12.71 10.15 21.90
C ARG A 203 12.51 10.03 23.42
N ILE A 204 12.19 8.82 23.89
CA ILE A 204 12.12 8.52 25.32
C ILE A 204 13.54 8.34 25.87
N ALA A 205 14.37 7.57 25.17
CA ALA A 205 15.74 7.27 25.58
C ALA A 205 16.61 8.54 25.70
N ASP A 206 16.52 9.45 24.73
CA ASP A 206 17.27 10.72 24.68
C ASP A 206 16.67 11.84 25.54
N GLY A 207 15.54 11.57 26.21
CA GLY A 207 14.84 12.54 27.04
C GLY A 207 14.20 13.70 26.26
N THR A 208 14.09 13.63 24.93
CA THR A 208 13.39 14.61 24.10
C THR A 208 11.94 14.77 24.55
N ASP A 209 11.23 13.67 24.80
CA ASP A 209 9.84 13.75 25.28
C ASP A 209 9.72 14.44 26.65
N ALA A 210 10.67 14.20 27.55
CA ALA A 210 10.72 14.85 28.85
C ALA A 210 10.99 16.36 28.71
N ARG A 211 11.89 16.75 27.80
CA ARG A 211 12.20 18.16 27.49
C ARG A 211 11.00 18.87 26.88
N ASP A 212 10.35 18.26 25.88
CA ASP A 212 9.16 18.80 25.22
C ASP A 212 8.02 19.01 26.24
N LEU A 213 7.77 18.04 27.10
CA LEU A 213 6.76 18.14 28.16
C LEU A 213 7.08 19.27 29.15
N ALA A 214 8.35 19.44 29.53
CA ALA A 214 8.77 20.52 30.42
C ALA A 214 8.56 21.90 29.79
N ILE A 215 8.86 22.05 28.49
CA ILE A 215 8.60 23.29 27.73
C ILE A 215 7.10 23.60 27.70
N LEU A 216 6.27 22.58 27.42
CA LEU A 216 4.82 22.73 27.34
C LEU A 216 4.22 23.15 28.68
N LYS A 217 4.68 22.55 29.79
CA LYS A 217 4.30 22.96 31.16
C LYS A 217 4.67 24.41 31.46
N ARG A 218 5.88 24.87 31.08
CA ARG A 218 6.28 26.28 31.26
C ARG A 218 5.39 27.23 30.45
N ARG A 219 5.02 26.87 29.21
CA ARG A 219 4.13 27.68 28.37
C ARG A 219 2.74 27.81 28.97
N VAL A 220 2.17 26.71 29.47
CA VAL A 220 0.87 26.73 30.14
C VAL A 220 0.92 27.57 31.42
N HIS A 221 2.00 27.46 32.21
CA HIS A 221 2.15 28.27 33.43
C HIS A 221 2.24 29.78 33.15
N ASN A 222 2.83 30.20 32.03
CA ASN A 222 2.92 31.61 31.67
C ASN A 222 1.62 32.21 31.10
N LEU A 223 0.59 31.40 30.86
CA LEU A 223 -0.71 31.83 30.31
C LEU A 223 -1.77 32.06 31.40
N PHE A 224 -1.51 31.66 32.64
CA PHE A 224 -2.41 31.79 33.80
C PHE A 224 -1.73 32.57 34.92
#